data_AF-Q3B664-F1
#
_entry.id   AF-Q3B664-F1
#
_cell.length_a   1.000
_cell.length_b   1.000
_cell.length_c   1.000
_cell.angle_alpha   90.00
_cell.angle_beta   90.00
_cell.angle_gamma   90.00
#
_symmetry.space_group_name_H-M   'P 1'
#
loop_
_entity.id
_entity.type
_entity.pdbx_description
1 polymer ?
#
loop_
_entity_poly.entity_id
_entity_poly.type
_entity_poly.pdbx_seq_one_letter_code
_entity_poly.pdbx_strand_id
1 'polypeptide(L)'
;MNPFERLSEKLSLTRAEVVAVSTLLAFLVFGAILRTMHAVELESDAVRQAEAAVFSDREADSLIKAARLDEGRVDEAVRKSIALEKSTGGFESTPRRAKKEPFTGTVSFTSATSTELQQIPGVGPVMAGRLIDFRTAHHGHIESYDALLEVKGVGKKKLEVLKKHLSIDQ
;
A
#
# COMPACT_ATOMS: atom_id res chain seq x y z
N MET A 1 -24.08 -49.38 14.54
CA MET A 1 -23.20 -49.56 15.71
C MET A 1 -22.81 -48.18 16.20
N ASN A 2 -23.24 -47.76 17.39
CA ASN A 2 -22.99 -46.41 17.86
C ASN A 2 -21.50 -46.27 18.23
N PRO A 3 -20.77 -45.25 17.73
CA PRO A 3 -19.34 -45.08 18.00
C PRO A 3 -19.06 -44.90 19.51
N PHE A 4 -20.02 -44.34 20.25
CA PHE A 4 -19.96 -44.14 21.69
C PHE A 4 -19.97 -45.45 22.50
N GLU A 5 -20.64 -46.50 22.01
CA GLU A 5 -20.71 -47.80 22.70
C GLU A 5 -19.38 -48.53 22.65
N ARG A 6 -18.71 -48.50 21.49
CA ARG A 6 -17.36 -49.07 21.32
C ARG A 6 -16.32 -48.36 22.19
N LEU A 7 -16.55 -47.07 22.47
CA LEU A 7 -15.65 -46.27 23.29
C LEU A 7 -15.88 -46.52 24.79
N SER A 8 -17.14 -46.72 25.22
CA SER A 8 -17.44 -47.13 26.61
C SER A 8 -16.86 -48.49 26.96
N GLU A 9 -16.95 -49.48 26.05
CA GLU A 9 -16.44 -50.84 26.30
C GLU A 9 -14.90 -50.88 26.43
N LYS A 10 -14.19 -50.05 25.66
CA LYS A 10 -12.73 -50.04 25.66
C LYS A 10 -12.11 -49.29 26.84
N LEU A 11 -12.79 -48.27 27.36
CA LEU A 11 -12.28 -47.46 28.46
C LEU A 11 -12.91 -47.81 29.81
N SER A 12 -13.86 -48.75 29.86
CA SER A 12 -14.62 -49.10 31.08
C SER A 12 -15.35 -47.89 31.69
N LEU A 13 -15.76 -46.92 30.88
CA LEU A 13 -16.57 -45.76 31.31
C LEU A 13 -18.05 -45.98 31.01
N THR A 14 -18.91 -45.34 31.80
CA THR A 14 -20.36 -45.35 31.58
C THR A 14 -20.73 -44.51 30.35
N ARG A 15 -21.89 -44.80 29.72
CA ARG A 15 -22.35 -44.05 28.53
C ARG A 15 -22.44 -42.53 28.78
N ALA A 16 -22.88 -42.13 29.97
CA ALA A 16 -23.02 -40.72 30.32
C ALA A 16 -21.66 -40.01 30.36
N GLU A 17 -20.63 -40.66 30.91
CA GLU A 17 -19.27 -40.10 30.96
C GLU A 17 -18.65 -40.02 29.57
N VAL A 18 -18.84 -41.03 28.72
CA VAL A 18 -18.33 -41.00 27.33
C VAL A 18 -18.94 -39.84 26.54
N VAL A 19 -20.24 -39.59 26.72
CA VAL A 19 -20.90 -38.44 26.09
C VAL A 19 -20.31 -37.13 26.61
N ALA A 20 -20.19 -36.97 27.94
CA ALA A 20 -19.64 -35.75 28.54
C ALA A 20 -18.18 -35.49 28.13
N VAL A 21 -17.34 -36.52 28.08
CA VAL A 21 -15.94 -36.39 27.65
C VAL A 21 -15.87 -36.08 26.16
N SER A 22 -16.69 -36.72 25.33
CA SER A 22 -16.70 -36.46 23.88
C SER A 22 -17.15 -35.05 23.53
N THR A 23 -18.15 -34.50 24.24
CA THR A 23 -18.61 -33.12 24.02
C THR A 23 -17.55 -32.13 24.48
N LEU A 24 -16.93 -32.35 25.64
CA LEU A 24 -15.86 -31.49 26.14
C LEU A 24 -14.66 -31.49 25.18
N LEU A 25 -14.26 -32.66 24.68
CA LEU A 25 -13.15 -32.78 23.74
C LEU A 25 -13.49 -32.15 22.37
N ALA A 26 -14.74 -32.24 21.92
CA ALA A 26 -15.21 -31.54 20.72
C ALA A 26 -15.15 -30.02 20.89
N PHE A 27 -15.61 -29.46 22.02
CA PHE A 27 -15.49 -28.03 22.30
C PHE A 27 -14.04 -27.58 22.45
N LEU A 28 -13.17 -28.40 23.04
CA LEU A 28 -11.75 -28.10 23.19
C LEU A 28 -11.03 -28.05 21.83
N VAL A 29 -11.30 -29.02 20.95
CA VAL A 29 -10.76 -29.03 19.58
C VAL A 29 -11.33 -27.87 18.77
N PHE A 30 -12.64 -27.63 18.84
CA PHE A 30 -13.29 -26.52 18.14
C PHE A 30 -12.76 -25.16 18.63
N GLY A 31 -12.59 -24.99 19.94
CA GLY A 31 -11.98 -23.81 20.54
C GLY A 31 -10.51 -23.64 20.14
N ALA A 32 -9.74 -24.72 20.04
CA ALA A 32 -8.38 -24.69 19.54
C ALA A 32 -8.32 -24.27 18.05
N ILE A 33 -9.24 -24.75 17.22
CA ILE A 33 -9.36 -24.34 15.81
C ILE A 33 -9.69 -22.85 15.71
N LEU A 34 -10.73 -22.39 16.43
CA LEU A 34 -11.08 -20.98 16.48
C LEU A 34 -9.91 -20.12 16.97
N ARG A 35 -9.16 -20.59 17.98
CA ARG A 35 -7.95 -19.92 18.48
C ARG A 35 -6.86 -19.85 17.42
N THR A 36 -6.61 -20.92 16.66
CA THR A 36 -5.62 -20.88 15.57
C THR A 36 -6.01 -19.93 14.45
N MET A 37 -7.32 -19.83 14.15
CA MET A 37 -7.83 -18.88 13.15
C MET A 37 -7.73 -17.43 13.65
N HIS A 38 -8.07 -17.15 14.91
CA HIS A 38 -7.93 -15.82 15.51
C HIS A 38 -6.47 -15.43 15.84
N ALA A 39 -5.59 -16.40 16.07
CA ALA A 39 -4.16 -16.14 16.31
C ALA A 39 -3.48 -15.50 15.09
N VAL A 40 -4.02 -15.70 13.88
CA VAL A 40 -3.57 -15.02 12.66
C VAL A 40 -3.91 -13.52 12.68
N GLU A 41 -4.89 -13.10 13.48
CA GLU A 41 -5.38 -11.72 13.51
C GLU A 41 -4.68 -10.90 14.61
N LEU A 42 -4.31 -11.51 15.74
CA LEU A 42 -3.61 -10.85 16.86
C LEU A 42 -2.18 -10.40 16.53
N GLU A 43 -1.51 -11.06 15.58
CA GLU A 43 -0.18 -10.62 15.13
C GLU A 43 -0.27 -9.33 14.30
N SER A 44 -1.38 -9.12 13.59
CA SER A 44 -1.56 -7.93 12.74
C SER A 44 -1.81 -6.65 13.54
N ASP A 45 -2.45 -6.74 14.71
CA ASP A 45 -2.65 -5.59 15.60
C ASP A 45 -1.40 -5.27 16.43
N ALA A 46 -0.65 -6.28 16.88
CA ALA A 46 0.60 -6.08 17.59
C ALA A 46 1.70 -5.49 16.68
N VAL A 47 1.78 -5.96 15.43
CA VAL A 47 2.71 -5.41 14.42
C VAL A 47 2.28 -4.02 13.97
N ARG A 48 0.98 -3.73 13.78
CA ARG A 48 0.49 -2.38 13.49
C ARG A 48 0.66 -1.41 14.65
N GLN A 49 0.51 -1.86 15.89
CA GLN A 49 0.71 -1.02 17.08
C GLN A 49 2.20 -0.78 17.34
N ALA A 50 3.08 -1.73 17.01
CA ALA A 50 4.53 -1.52 16.99
C ALA A 50 4.95 -0.57 15.85
N GLU A 51 4.38 -0.69 14.65
CA GLU A 51 4.67 0.19 13.51
C GLU A 51 4.12 1.62 13.71
N ALA A 52 2.95 1.77 14.35
CA ALA A 52 2.41 3.05 14.78
C ALA A 52 3.20 3.70 15.93
N ALA A 53 3.87 2.90 16.77
CA ALA A 53 4.75 3.40 17.83
C ALA A 53 6.15 3.81 17.30
N VAL A 54 6.59 3.27 16.16
CA VAL A 54 7.88 3.62 15.53
C VAL A 54 7.88 5.01 14.90
N PHE A 55 6.70 5.60 14.65
CA PHE A 55 6.55 7.02 14.32
C PHE A 55 5.79 7.75 15.42
N SER A 56 6.38 7.79 16.62
CA SER A 56 5.91 8.66 17.70
C SER A 56 5.96 10.12 17.24
N ASP A 57 4.78 10.74 17.06
CA ASP A 57 4.60 12.17 16.74
C ASP A 57 5.50 13.10 17.59
N ARG A 58 5.88 12.67 18.80
CA ARG A 58 6.76 13.42 19.71
C ARG A 58 8.19 13.56 19.22
N GLU A 59 8.69 12.54 18.52
CA GLU A 59 10.07 12.54 17.99
C GLU A 59 10.15 13.42 16.74
N ALA A 60 9.11 13.38 15.89
CA ALA A 60 8.94 14.31 14.77
C ALA A 60 8.84 15.77 15.24
N ASP A 61 8.04 16.06 16.27
CA ASP A 61 7.91 17.41 16.84
C ASP A 61 9.23 17.91 17.46
N SER A 62 10.01 17.03 18.08
CA SER A 62 11.32 17.37 18.65
C SER A 62 12.35 17.71 17.56
N LEU A 63 12.35 16.96 16.44
CA LEU A 63 13.22 17.23 15.29
C LEU A 63 12.85 18.53 14.57
N ILE A 64 11.56 18.82 14.41
CA ILE A 64 11.09 20.10 13.83
C ILE A 64 11.47 21.27 14.73
N LYS A 65 11.36 21.13 16.06
CA LYS A 65 11.76 22.16 17.01
C LYS A 65 13.28 22.38 17.02
N ALA A 66 14.07 21.31 16.94
CA ALA A 66 15.52 21.39 16.82
C ALA A 66 15.96 22.08 15.52
N ALA A 67 15.30 21.79 14.39
CA ALA A 67 15.55 22.46 13.12
C ALA A 67 15.19 23.97 13.16
N ARG A 68 14.07 24.34 13.79
CA ARG A 68 13.69 25.77 13.94
C ARG A 68 14.64 26.57 14.82
N LEU A 69 15.30 25.95 15.80
CA LEU A 69 16.32 26.62 16.60
C LEU A 69 17.59 26.90 15.79
N ASP A 70 17.85 26.13 14.74
CA ASP A 70 18.92 26.40 13.78
C ASP A 70 18.50 27.46 12.73
N GLU A 71 17.23 27.52 12.33
CA GLU A 71 16.69 28.58 11.45
C GLU A 71 16.88 30.00 12.03
N GLY A 72 16.85 30.17 13.35
CA GLY A 72 17.14 31.47 13.99
C GLY A 72 18.58 31.97 13.76
N ARG A 73 19.54 31.07 13.53
CA ARG A 73 20.91 31.44 13.10
C ARG A 73 20.99 31.67 11.59
N VAL A 74 20.12 31.03 10.82
CA VAL A 74 20.03 31.21 9.38
C VAL A 74 19.48 32.59 9.04
N ASP A 75 18.53 33.15 9.79
CA ASP A 75 18.02 34.52 9.52
C ASP A 75 19.09 35.61 9.65
N GLU A 76 19.98 35.53 10.64
CA GLU A 76 21.09 36.47 10.83
C GLU A 76 22.18 36.28 9.76
N ALA A 77 22.52 35.02 9.45
CA ALA A 77 23.52 34.68 8.42
C ALA A 77 23.02 34.95 7.00
N VAL A 78 21.73 34.76 6.73
CA VAL A 78 21.04 35.07 5.46
C VAL A 78 20.93 36.58 5.28
N ARG A 79 20.59 37.34 6.33
CA ARG A 79 20.65 38.82 6.24
C ARG A 79 22.07 39.32 5.95
N LYS A 80 23.09 38.71 6.59
CA LYS A 80 24.50 39.07 6.38
C LYS A 80 25.02 38.65 5.01
N SER A 81 24.58 37.52 4.47
CA SER A 81 24.93 37.06 3.11
C SER A 81 24.16 37.82 2.02
N ILE A 82 22.89 38.18 2.20
CA ILE A 82 22.14 39.05 1.28
C ILE A 82 22.77 40.45 1.19
N ALA A 83 23.26 40.98 2.32
CA ALA A 83 23.99 42.25 2.34
C ALA A 83 25.35 42.16 1.62
N LEU A 84 25.94 40.96 1.52
CA LEU A 84 27.22 40.70 0.84
C LEU A 84 27.03 40.33 -0.65
N GLU A 85 25.95 39.62 -0.99
CA GLU A 85 25.63 39.11 -2.33
C GLU A 85 25.06 40.16 -3.29
N LYS A 86 24.70 41.36 -2.82
CA LYS A 86 24.26 42.46 -3.72
C LYS A 86 25.37 42.95 -4.67
N SER A 87 26.56 42.36 -4.61
CA SER A 87 27.75 42.77 -5.36
C SER A 87 28.12 41.86 -6.55
N THR A 88 27.65 40.60 -6.63
CA THR A 88 28.13 39.69 -7.69
C THR A 88 27.13 38.59 -8.02
N GLY A 89 26.45 38.76 -9.16
CA GLY A 89 26.24 37.71 -10.15
C GLY A 89 25.51 36.42 -9.73
N GLY A 90 24.18 36.43 -9.92
CA GLY A 90 23.40 35.34 -10.53
C GLY A 90 23.55 33.94 -9.97
N PHE A 91 22.57 33.52 -9.15
CA PHE A 91 22.27 32.10 -8.95
C PHE A 91 20.94 31.75 -9.60
N GLU A 92 20.99 30.72 -10.45
CA GLU A 92 19.86 30.14 -11.17
C GLU A 92 18.72 29.77 -10.22
N SER A 93 17.53 30.18 -10.63
CA SER A 93 16.29 29.74 -10.01
C SER A 93 16.12 28.24 -10.28
N THR A 94 16.07 27.43 -9.24
CA THR A 94 15.46 26.09 -9.29
C THR A 94 14.12 26.17 -10.05
N PRO A 95 13.76 25.20 -10.90
CA PRO A 95 12.59 25.33 -11.73
C PRO A 95 11.34 25.29 -10.84
N ARG A 96 10.83 26.49 -10.58
CA ARG A 96 9.43 26.80 -10.29
C ARG A 96 8.55 25.85 -11.09
N ARG A 97 7.72 25.08 -10.36
CA ARG A 97 6.45 24.52 -10.82
C ARG A 97 6.49 24.17 -12.30
N ALA A 98 7.10 23.02 -12.62
CA ALA A 98 7.07 22.48 -13.97
C ALA A 98 5.61 22.58 -14.47
N LYS A 99 5.40 23.51 -15.40
CA LYS A 99 4.25 23.44 -16.30
C LYS A 99 4.24 21.99 -16.75
N LYS A 100 3.13 21.29 -16.51
CA LYS A 100 2.83 20.06 -17.27
C LYS A 100 2.75 20.52 -18.72
N GLU A 101 3.90 20.53 -19.39
CA GLU A 101 3.98 20.42 -20.83
C GLU A 101 3.05 19.24 -21.19
N PRO A 102 2.05 19.44 -22.06
CA PRO A 102 1.18 18.35 -22.44
C PRO A 102 2.08 17.26 -23.04
N PHE A 103 2.09 16.10 -22.42
CA PHE A 103 2.80 14.94 -22.95
C PHE A 103 2.19 14.61 -24.32
N THR A 104 2.91 14.97 -25.38
CA THR A 104 2.53 14.72 -26.79
C THR A 104 3.02 13.36 -27.28
N GLY A 105 3.73 12.61 -26.43
CA GLY A 105 4.21 11.27 -26.73
C GLY A 105 3.14 10.20 -26.50
N THR A 106 3.48 8.99 -26.94
CA THR A 106 2.75 7.76 -26.62
C THR A 106 3.56 6.98 -25.59
N VAL A 107 2.95 6.56 -24.49
CA VAL A 107 3.58 5.71 -23.47
C VAL A 107 3.30 4.25 -23.81
N SER A 108 4.32 3.39 -23.87
CA SER A 108 4.11 1.94 -24.04
C SER A 108 3.64 1.31 -22.72
N PHE A 109 2.50 0.63 -22.70
CA PHE A 109 1.95 0.02 -21.50
C PHE A 109 2.90 -1.01 -20.86
N THR A 110 3.59 -1.81 -21.69
CA THR A 110 4.43 -2.92 -21.26
C THR A 110 5.69 -2.44 -20.53
N SER A 111 6.31 -1.36 -21.00
CA SER A 111 7.55 -0.83 -20.42
C SER A 111 7.37 0.41 -19.55
N ALA A 112 6.18 1.01 -19.50
CA ALA A 112 5.95 2.23 -18.74
C ALA A 112 6.33 2.11 -17.27
N THR A 113 7.03 3.13 -16.79
CA THR A 113 7.25 3.38 -15.37
C THR A 113 6.05 4.09 -14.75
N SER A 114 5.94 4.05 -13.42
CA SER A 114 4.87 4.75 -12.70
C SER A 114 4.85 6.26 -13.01
N THR A 115 6.01 6.87 -13.17
CA THR A 115 6.13 8.31 -13.47
C THR A 115 5.65 8.64 -14.88
N GLU A 116 5.95 7.79 -15.87
CA GLU A 116 5.48 7.97 -17.26
C GLU A 116 3.96 7.81 -17.37
N LEU A 117 3.37 6.82 -16.68
CA LEU A 117 1.92 6.68 -16.63
C LEU A 117 1.24 7.90 -16.01
N GLN A 118 1.84 8.54 -15.01
CA GLN A 118 1.32 9.76 -14.37
C GLN A 118 1.38 11.02 -15.26
N GLN A 119 2.13 10.98 -16.38
CA GLN A 119 2.12 12.06 -17.36
C GLN A 119 0.80 12.07 -18.15
N ILE A 120 0.09 10.94 -18.22
CA ILE A 120 -1.19 10.84 -18.92
C ILE A 120 -2.26 11.65 -18.15
N PRO A 121 -3.01 12.54 -18.84
CA PRO A 121 -4.06 13.32 -18.19
C PRO A 121 -5.12 12.42 -17.55
N GLY A 122 -5.41 12.65 -16.27
CA GLY A 122 -6.37 11.84 -15.51
C GLY A 122 -5.79 10.55 -14.89
N VAL A 123 -4.49 10.28 -15.08
CA VAL A 123 -3.76 9.23 -14.39
C VAL A 123 -2.92 9.86 -13.27
N GLY A 124 -3.25 9.52 -12.03
CA GLY A 124 -2.48 9.90 -10.84
C GLY A 124 -1.67 8.72 -10.27
N PRO A 125 -0.94 8.91 -9.17
CA PRO A 125 -0.07 7.88 -8.59
C PRO A 125 -0.82 6.59 -8.26
N VAL A 126 -2.03 6.70 -7.71
CA VAL A 126 -2.89 5.55 -7.40
C VAL A 126 -3.33 4.79 -8.66
N MET A 127 -3.62 5.52 -9.74
CA MET A 127 -4.06 4.90 -11.00
C MET A 127 -2.88 4.25 -11.73
N ALA A 128 -1.72 4.91 -11.73
CA ALA A 128 -0.49 4.35 -12.28
C ALA A 128 -0.10 3.04 -11.58
N GLY A 129 -0.20 2.99 -10.25
CA GLY A 129 -0.02 1.75 -9.48
C GLY A 129 -0.96 0.64 -9.94
N ARG A 130 -2.27 0.92 -10.05
CA ARG A 130 -3.26 -0.06 -10.52
C ARG A 130 -3.00 -0.56 -11.94
N LEU A 131 -2.51 0.28 -12.84
CA LEU A 131 -2.13 -0.15 -14.19
C LEU A 131 -0.93 -1.09 -14.16
N ILE A 132 0.06 -0.85 -13.28
CA ILE A 132 1.22 -1.73 -13.09
C ILE A 132 0.80 -3.05 -12.44
N ASP A 133 -0.10 -3.01 -11.46
CA ASP A 133 -0.65 -4.22 -10.81
C ASP A 133 -1.37 -5.08 -11.84
N PHE A 134 -2.22 -4.45 -12.67
CA PHE A 134 -2.89 -5.10 -13.78
C PHE A 134 -1.89 -5.68 -14.78
N ARG A 135 -0.85 -4.92 -15.15
CA ARG A 135 0.23 -5.43 -16.00
C ARG A 135 0.88 -6.69 -15.41
N THR A 136 1.12 -6.71 -14.11
CA THR A 136 1.75 -7.84 -13.42
C THR A 136 0.82 -9.06 -13.39
N ALA A 137 -0.47 -8.85 -13.15
CA ALA A 137 -1.48 -9.90 -13.16
C ALA A 137 -1.68 -10.54 -14.55
N HIS A 138 -1.53 -9.76 -15.62
CA HIS A 138 -1.69 -10.19 -17.01
C HIS A 138 -0.34 -10.44 -17.72
N HIS A 139 0.75 -10.61 -16.98
CA HIS A 139 2.09 -10.91 -17.51
C HIS A 139 2.61 -9.92 -18.56
N GLY A 140 2.21 -8.65 -18.49
CA GLY A 140 2.69 -7.61 -19.41
C GLY A 140 1.96 -7.54 -20.75
N HIS A 141 1.02 -8.44 -21.01
CA HIS A 141 0.34 -8.53 -22.29
C HIS A 141 -1.16 -8.23 -22.15
N ILE A 142 -1.69 -7.44 -23.07
CA ILE A 142 -3.12 -7.16 -23.19
C ILE A 142 -3.55 -7.29 -24.64
N GLU A 143 -4.56 -8.11 -24.90
CA GLU A 143 -5.06 -8.36 -26.26
C GLU A 143 -5.78 -7.14 -26.82
N SER A 144 -6.43 -6.35 -25.96
CA SER A 144 -7.17 -5.16 -26.37
C SER A 144 -7.16 -4.10 -25.27
N TYR A 145 -7.39 -2.85 -25.68
CA TYR A 145 -7.60 -1.75 -24.76
C TYR A 145 -8.80 -1.96 -23.84
N ASP A 146 -9.80 -2.75 -24.23
CA ASP A 146 -11.01 -2.93 -23.43
C ASP A 146 -10.72 -3.74 -22.15
N ALA A 147 -9.63 -4.52 -22.12
CA ALA A 147 -9.13 -5.17 -20.92
C ALA A 147 -8.79 -4.16 -19.81
N LEU A 148 -8.42 -2.92 -20.16
CA LEU A 148 -8.15 -1.86 -19.17
C LEU A 148 -9.42 -1.43 -18.40
N LEU A 149 -10.62 -1.82 -18.83
CA LEU A 149 -11.87 -1.59 -18.08
C LEU A 149 -11.96 -2.44 -16.80
N GLU A 150 -11.22 -3.54 -16.72
CA GLU A 150 -11.13 -4.37 -15.53
C GLU A 150 -10.35 -3.67 -14.40
N VAL A 151 -9.50 -2.70 -14.76
CA VAL A 151 -8.74 -1.90 -13.81
C VAL A 151 -9.67 -1.01 -13.00
N LYS A 152 -9.74 -1.24 -11.69
CA LYS A 152 -10.60 -0.50 -10.76
C LYS A 152 -10.40 1.02 -10.88
N GLY A 153 -11.44 1.71 -11.36
CA GLY A 153 -11.47 3.17 -11.52
C GLY A 153 -11.11 3.68 -12.91
N VAL A 154 -10.86 2.78 -13.87
CA VAL A 154 -10.91 3.04 -15.30
C VAL A 154 -12.35 2.81 -15.76
N GLY A 155 -12.90 3.80 -16.46
CA GLY A 155 -14.22 3.70 -17.08
C GLY A 155 -14.17 4.29 -18.48
N LYS A 156 -15.28 4.26 -19.23
CA LYS A 156 -15.33 4.64 -20.65
C LYS A 156 -14.61 5.97 -20.97
N LYS A 157 -14.87 7.01 -20.19
CA LYS A 157 -14.24 8.34 -20.37
C LYS A 157 -12.72 8.32 -20.18
N LYS A 158 -12.22 7.56 -19.21
CA LYS A 158 -10.77 7.44 -18.96
C LYS A 158 -10.10 6.50 -19.95
N LEU A 159 -10.80 5.45 -20.36
CA LEU A 159 -10.34 4.54 -21.39
C LEU A 159 -10.08 5.29 -22.70
N GLU A 160 -10.96 6.20 -23.11
CA GLU A 160 -10.74 7.02 -24.32
C GLU A 160 -9.49 7.89 -24.23
N VAL A 161 -9.17 8.41 -23.04
CA VAL A 161 -7.94 9.19 -22.81
C VAL A 161 -6.71 8.27 -22.86
N LEU A 162 -6.79 7.11 -22.21
CA LEU A 162 -5.73 6.10 -22.24
C LEU A 162 -5.46 5.62 -23.67
N LYS A 163 -6.50 5.31 -24.45
CA LYS A 163 -6.41 4.90 -25.87
C LYS A 163 -5.64 5.91 -26.73
N LYS A 164 -5.66 7.21 -26.39
CA LYS A 164 -4.96 8.26 -27.14
C LYS A 164 -3.48 8.40 -26.79
N HIS A 165 -3.09 8.03 -25.58
CA HIS A 165 -1.75 8.28 -25.04
C HIS A 165 -0.98 7.00 -24.69
N LEU A 166 -1.62 5.83 -24.78
CA LEU A 166 -1.06 4.54 -24.42
C LEU A 166 -0.94 3.65 -25.66
N SER A 167 0.27 3.17 -25.95
CA SER A 167 0.53 2.14 -26.96
C SER A 167 0.49 0.77 -26.30
N ILE A 168 -0.13 -0.18 -26.99
CA ILE A 168 0.01 -1.60 -26.70
C ILE A 168 0.94 -2.14 -27.78
N ASP A 169 2.21 -2.39 -27.44
CA ASP A 169 3.05 -3.21 -28.32
C ASP A 169 2.48 -4.63 -28.27
N GLN A 170 2.01 -5.11 -29.43
CA GLN A 170 1.42 -6.43 -29.62
C GLN A 170 2.52 -7.50 -29.72
#